data_AF-A0A061RXH9-F1
#
_entry.id   AF-A0A061RXH9-F1
#
_cell.length_a   1.000
_cell.length_b   1.000
_cell.length_c   1.000
_cell.angle_alpha   90.00
_cell.angle_beta   90.00
_cell.angle_gamma   90.00
#
_symmetry.space_group_name_H-M   'P 1'
#
loop_
_entity.id
_entity.type
_entity.pdbx_description
1 polymer ?
#
loop_
_entity_poly.entity_id
_entity_poly.type
_entity_poly.pdbx_seq_one_letter_code
_entity_poly.pdbx_strand_id
1 'polypeptide(L)'
;MSGSGQVVFSGAIDRAMDFFEDNGYHRQADINPADWMLDVVIKSPPGAVAVLVDAFEASRVAADDASFVARLVSQPGRLPPASYRAPFLTQLKCLSARLMRNTYRHPFLVGLNLAASLAMAVTISIVFFHTGTSKGGVQNRLGVLFFLLLFLSLMSLSSLPIWQQERLLFRRERDSSAYSTPAYFAAVYLFDILPLRL
;
A
#
# COMPACT_ATOMS: atom_id res chain seq x y z
N MET A 1 -15.35 20.47 -2.63
CA MET A 1 -15.83 19.54 -3.68
C MET A 1 -17.21 19.03 -3.28
N SER A 2 -18.13 18.93 -4.22
CA SER A 2 -19.46 18.33 -4.02
C SER A 2 -19.36 16.83 -3.78
N GLY A 3 -20.38 16.22 -3.16
CA GLY A 3 -20.52 14.77 -3.07
C GLY A 3 -20.59 14.06 -4.43
N SER A 4 -20.85 14.79 -5.52
CA SER A 4 -20.77 14.31 -6.92
C SER A 4 -19.37 14.36 -7.54
N GLY A 5 -18.36 14.86 -6.81
CA GLY A 5 -16.99 15.02 -7.32
C GLY A 5 -16.72 16.32 -8.08
N GLN A 6 -17.69 17.23 -8.20
CA GLN A 6 -17.51 18.53 -8.86
C GLN A 6 -16.87 19.58 -7.94
N VAL A 7 -16.12 20.52 -8.52
CA VAL A 7 -15.49 21.62 -7.78
C VAL A 7 -16.55 22.71 -7.55
N VAL A 8 -16.82 23.02 -6.29
CA VAL A 8 -17.76 24.08 -5.90
C VAL A 8 -17.05 25.43 -5.79
N PHE A 9 -15.80 25.42 -5.31
CA PHE A 9 -14.95 26.60 -5.24
C PHE A 9 -13.48 26.18 -5.15
N SER A 10 -12.59 26.94 -5.76
CA SER A 10 -11.13 26.85 -5.65
C SER A 10 -10.57 28.26 -5.58
N GLY A 11 -9.75 28.58 -4.57
CA GLY A 11 -9.18 29.92 -4.41
C GLY A 11 -8.86 30.28 -2.97
N ALA A 12 -8.55 31.56 -2.75
CA ALA A 12 -8.30 32.13 -1.43
C ALA A 12 -9.57 32.15 -0.57
N ILE A 13 -9.41 32.04 0.76
CA ILE A 13 -10.53 31.95 1.70
C ILE A 13 -11.41 33.20 1.69
N ASP A 14 -10.82 34.40 1.54
CA ASP A 14 -11.56 35.67 1.51
C ASP A 14 -12.51 35.73 0.32
N ARG A 15 -12.05 35.31 -0.87
CA ARG A 15 -12.87 35.23 -2.08
C ARG A 15 -13.93 34.13 -1.99
N ALA A 16 -13.65 33.07 -1.23
CA ALA A 16 -14.62 32.02 -0.98
C ALA A 16 -15.78 32.57 -0.14
N MET A 17 -15.48 33.34 0.90
CA MET A 17 -16.49 33.98 1.75
C MET A 17 -17.41 34.88 0.92
N ASP A 18 -16.84 35.78 0.12
CA ASP A 18 -17.60 36.67 -0.76
C ASP A 18 -18.48 35.85 -1.73
N PHE A 19 -17.94 34.79 -2.33
CA PHE A 19 -18.67 33.93 -3.27
C PHE A 19 -19.89 33.24 -2.63
N PHE A 20 -19.76 32.68 -1.42
CA PHE A 20 -20.88 32.02 -0.77
C PHE A 20 -21.93 33.04 -0.28
N GLU A 21 -21.51 34.23 0.14
CA GLU A 21 -22.43 35.33 0.49
C GLU A 21 -23.18 35.86 -0.74
N ASP A 22 -22.51 36.04 -1.88
CA ASP A 22 -23.11 36.44 -3.16
C ASP A 22 -24.14 35.42 -3.67
N ASN A 23 -23.97 34.15 -3.33
CA ASN A 23 -24.91 33.07 -3.65
C ASN A 23 -25.99 32.86 -2.56
N GLY A 24 -26.12 33.79 -1.61
CA GLY A 24 -27.21 33.84 -0.64
C GLY A 24 -26.98 33.00 0.62
N TYR A 25 -25.76 32.53 0.87
CA TYR A 25 -25.42 31.81 2.09
C TYR A 25 -24.71 32.75 3.06
N HIS A 26 -25.34 33.02 4.20
CA HIS A 26 -24.75 33.84 5.26
C HIS A 26 -24.16 32.99 6.38
N ARG A 27 -22.96 33.36 6.84
CA ARG A 27 -22.26 32.68 7.93
C ARG A 27 -22.81 33.13 9.29
N GLN A 28 -22.97 32.18 10.21
CA GLN A 28 -23.16 32.49 11.63
C GLN A 28 -21.80 32.80 12.28
N ALA A 29 -21.72 33.89 13.04
CA ALA A 29 -20.46 34.46 13.54
C ALA A 29 -19.58 33.46 14.31
N ASP A 30 -20.20 32.49 15.00
CA ASP A 30 -19.54 31.54 15.91
C ASP A 30 -19.03 30.26 15.24
N ILE A 31 -19.20 30.08 13.93
CA ILE A 31 -18.82 28.86 13.22
C ILE A 31 -17.54 29.09 12.39
N ASN A 32 -16.64 28.10 12.45
CA ASN A 32 -15.45 28.04 11.60
C ASN A 32 -15.85 28.12 10.11
N PRO A 33 -15.29 29.06 9.31
CA PRO A 33 -15.64 29.23 7.91
C PRO A 33 -15.55 27.96 7.08
N ALA A 34 -14.52 27.13 7.30
CA ALA A 34 -14.34 25.90 6.53
C ALA A 34 -15.45 24.86 6.80
N ASP A 35 -15.87 24.73 8.07
CA ASP A 35 -16.95 23.81 8.45
C ASP A 35 -18.30 24.32 7.96
N TRP A 36 -18.53 25.64 8.00
CA TRP A 36 -19.73 26.26 7.45
C TRP A 36 -19.86 26.04 5.94
N MET A 37 -18.79 26.27 5.17
CA MET A 37 -18.78 26.02 3.72
C MET A 37 -19.03 24.53 3.40
N LEU A 38 -18.43 23.63 4.19
CA LEU A 38 -18.64 22.19 4.03
C LEU A 38 -20.10 21.81 4.31
N ASP A 39 -20.69 22.38 5.38
CA ASP A 39 -22.09 22.19 5.73
C ASP A 39 -23.04 22.68 4.63
N VAL A 40 -22.76 23.84 4.03
CA VAL A 40 -23.52 24.36 2.89
C VAL A 40 -23.50 23.36 1.73
N VAL A 41 -22.34 22.79 1.41
CA VAL A 41 -22.22 21.84 0.28
C VAL A 41 -22.85 20.47 0.60
N ILE A 42 -22.76 19.99 1.85
CA ILE A 42 -23.28 18.66 2.24
C ILE A 42 -24.79 18.68 2.49
N LYS A 43 -25.32 19.72 3.14
CA LYS A 43 -26.73 19.80 3.55
C LYS A 43 -27.64 20.34 2.45
N SER A 44 -27.07 20.97 1.41
CA SER A 44 -27.86 21.49 0.29
C SER A 44 -28.35 20.38 -0.64
N PRO A 45 -29.57 20.51 -1.22
CA PRO A 45 -30.06 19.57 -2.21
C PRO A 45 -29.18 19.59 -3.47
N PRO A 46 -29.12 18.49 -4.24
CA PRO A 46 -28.25 18.39 -5.42
C PRO A 46 -28.43 19.52 -6.44
N GLY A 47 -29.67 20.03 -6.60
CA GLY A 47 -29.96 21.15 -7.49
C GLY A 47 -29.35 22.48 -7.04
N ALA A 48 -29.29 22.74 -5.73
CA ALA A 48 -28.65 23.96 -5.20
C ALA A 48 -27.12 23.90 -5.31
N VAL A 49 -26.55 22.70 -5.16
CA VAL A 49 -25.11 22.48 -5.38
C VAL A 49 -24.74 22.65 -6.85
N ALA A 50 -25.59 22.22 -7.79
CA ALA A 50 -25.38 22.44 -9.22
C ALA A 50 -25.33 23.94 -9.56
N VAL A 51 -26.22 24.75 -8.99
CA VAL A 51 -26.21 26.21 -9.17
C VAL A 51 -24.90 26.83 -8.66
N LEU A 52 -24.38 26.38 -7.51
CA LEU A 52 -23.09 26.84 -7.00
C LEU A 52 -21.92 26.44 -7.91
N VAL A 53 -21.95 25.24 -8.50
CA VAL A 53 -20.93 24.79 -9.46
C VAL A 53 -20.97 25.66 -10.72
N ASP A 54 -22.16 25.89 -11.29
CA ASP A 54 -22.34 26.73 -12.48
C ASP A 54 -21.92 28.19 -12.21
N ALA A 55 -22.27 28.71 -11.02
CA ALA A 55 -21.87 30.05 -10.58
C ALA A 55 -20.35 30.16 -10.43
N PHE A 56 -19.68 29.11 -9.95
CA PHE A 56 -18.23 29.07 -9.86
C PHE A 56 -17.58 29.01 -11.24
N GLU A 57 -18.06 28.18 -12.16
CA GLU A 57 -17.56 28.09 -13.54
C GLU A 57 -17.70 29.42 -14.28
N ALA A 58 -18.78 30.17 -14.04
CA ALA A 58 -19.00 31.51 -14.59
C ALA A 58 -18.19 32.61 -13.87
N SER A 59 -17.59 32.32 -12.72
CA SER A 59 -16.90 33.32 -11.90
C SER A 59 -15.55 33.72 -12.49
N ARG A 60 -15.10 34.94 -12.16
CA ARG A 60 -13.75 35.41 -12.50
C ARG A 60 -12.65 34.56 -11.86
N VAL A 61 -12.92 33.94 -10.71
CA VAL A 61 -11.96 33.10 -9.99
C VAL A 61 -11.64 31.84 -10.79
N ALA A 62 -12.65 31.19 -11.38
CA ALA A 62 -12.43 30.03 -12.25
C ALA A 62 -11.70 30.41 -13.54
N ALA A 63 -11.99 31.59 -14.12
CA ALA A 63 -11.28 32.09 -15.29
C ALA A 63 -9.80 32.39 -15.00
N ASP A 64 -9.50 32.99 -13.85
CA ASP A 64 -8.14 33.27 -13.39
C ASP A 64 -7.36 31.96 -13.16
N ASP A 65 -7.95 30.98 -12.46
CA ASP A 65 -7.37 29.65 -12.23
C ASP A 65 -7.10 28.93 -13.55
N ALA A 66 -8.04 28.95 -14.50
CA ALA A 66 -7.87 28.35 -15.82
C ALA A 66 -6.71 29.00 -16.59
N SER A 67 -6.60 30.33 -16.53
CA SER A 67 -5.50 31.06 -17.16
C SER A 67 -4.14 30.76 -16.50
N PHE A 68 -4.12 30.57 -15.18
CA PHE A 68 -2.93 30.20 -14.42
C PHE A 68 -2.46 28.79 -14.77
N VAL A 69 -3.38 27.83 -14.84
CA VAL A 69 -3.08 26.46 -15.29
C VAL A 69 -2.56 26.46 -16.73
N ALA A 70 -3.17 27.23 -17.64
CA ALA A 70 -2.70 27.35 -19.03
C ALA A 70 -1.27 27.92 -19.12
N ARG A 71 -0.91 28.88 -18.23
CA ARG A 71 0.46 29.40 -18.12
C ARG A 71 1.44 28.36 -17.60
N LEU A 72 1.05 27.56 -16.60
CA LEU A 72 1.88 26.47 -16.08
C LEU A 72 2.09 25.35 -17.10
N VAL A 73 1.09 25.03 -17.91
CA VAL A 73 1.21 24.01 -18.97
C VAL A 73 2.10 24.50 -20.10
N SER A 74 2.02 25.78 -20.47
CA SER A 74 2.86 26.38 -21.52
C SER A 74 4.31 26.64 -21.08
N GLN A 75 4.57 26.73 -19.78
CA GLN A 75 5.90 26.73 -19.19
C GLN A 75 6.16 25.40 -18.50
N PRO A 76 6.57 24.34 -19.22
CA PRO A 76 6.91 23.08 -18.58
C PRO A 76 8.12 23.32 -17.67
N GLY A 77 7.85 23.52 -16.39
CA GLY A 77 8.87 23.42 -15.36
C GLY A 77 9.56 22.08 -15.53
N ARG A 78 10.89 22.06 -15.50
CA ARG A 78 11.64 20.80 -15.35
C ARG A 78 11.31 20.26 -13.96
N LEU A 79 10.21 19.51 -13.86
CA LEU A 79 10.02 18.62 -12.72
C LEU A 79 11.27 17.74 -12.69
N PRO A 80 11.99 17.68 -11.55
CA PRO A 80 13.09 16.75 -11.44
C PRO A 80 12.55 15.37 -11.84
N PRO A 81 13.26 14.62 -12.69
CA PRO A 81 12.81 13.29 -13.06
C PRO A 81 12.49 12.54 -11.77
N ALA A 82 11.41 11.75 -11.78
CA ALA A 82 11.05 10.85 -10.69
C ALA A 82 12.18 9.81 -10.50
N SER A 83 13.25 10.27 -9.88
CA SER A 83 14.49 9.55 -9.68
C SER A 83 14.56 9.26 -8.20
N TYR A 84 14.79 7.99 -7.89
CA TYR A 84 14.98 7.59 -6.51
C TYR A 84 16.22 8.31 -5.96
N ARG A 85 16.06 8.97 -4.80
CA ARG A 85 17.14 9.76 -4.19
C ARG A 85 18.39 8.93 -3.84
N ALA A 86 18.24 7.62 -3.65
CA ALA A 86 19.31 6.71 -3.26
C ALA A 86 19.71 5.76 -4.40
N PRO A 87 21.01 5.40 -4.53
CA PRO A 87 21.45 4.39 -5.50
C PRO A 87 20.94 3.00 -5.13
N PHE A 88 20.85 2.11 -6.13
CA PHE A 88 20.27 0.77 -6.00
C PHE A 88 20.86 -0.06 -4.85
N LEU A 89 22.19 -0.06 -4.67
CA LEU A 89 22.84 -0.82 -3.59
C LEU A 89 22.49 -0.28 -2.20
N THR A 90 22.31 1.03 -2.05
CA THR A 90 21.90 1.64 -0.78
C THR A 90 20.45 1.29 -0.47
N GLN A 91 19.58 1.28 -1.48
CA GLN A 91 18.20 0.79 -1.33
C GLN A 91 18.20 -0.69 -0.88
N LEU A 92 18.99 -1.52 -1.57
CA LEU A 92 19.11 -2.96 -1.28
C LEU A 92 19.62 -3.22 0.15
N LYS A 93 20.69 -2.55 0.59
CA LYS A 93 21.24 -2.68 1.94
C LYS A 93 20.27 -2.20 3.02
N CYS A 94 19.56 -1.10 2.79
CA CYS A 94 18.60 -0.57 3.76
C CYS A 94 17.38 -1.49 3.88
N LEU A 95 16.82 -1.92 2.75
CA LEU A 95 15.66 -2.81 2.70
C LEU A 95 15.98 -4.17 3.32
N SER A 96 17.17 -4.71 3.06
CA SER A 96 17.60 -5.98 3.67
C SER A 96 17.82 -5.89 5.17
N ALA A 97 18.50 -4.86 5.66
CA ALA A 97 18.65 -4.64 7.10
C ALA A 97 17.29 -4.49 7.80
N ARG A 98 16.33 -3.82 7.14
CA ARG A 98 14.96 -3.71 7.61
C ARG A 98 14.26 -5.07 7.65
N LEU A 99 14.34 -5.85 6.58
CA LEU A 99 13.71 -7.17 6.49
C LEU A 99 14.28 -8.11 7.57
N MET A 100 15.60 -8.13 7.74
CA MET A 100 16.27 -8.92 8.78
C MET A 100 15.82 -8.52 10.19
N ARG A 101 15.69 -7.22 10.45
CA ARG A 101 15.19 -6.72 11.74
C ARG A 101 13.72 -7.05 11.95
N ASN A 102 12.92 -7.06 10.89
CA ASN A 102 11.52 -7.46 10.93
C ASN A 102 11.38 -8.94 11.31
N THR A 103 12.13 -9.82 10.64
CA THR A 103 12.18 -11.26 10.94
C THR A 103 12.64 -11.52 12.37
N TYR A 104 13.67 -10.82 12.84
CA TYR A 104 14.17 -10.96 14.22
C TYR A 104 13.16 -10.48 15.28
N ARG A 105 12.37 -9.44 14.99
CA ARG A 105 11.34 -8.92 15.91
C ARG A 105 10.08 -9.80 15.98
N HIS A 106 9.85 -10.64 14.98
CA HIS A 106 8.73 -11.57 14.93
C HIS A 106 9.19 -13.04 14.94
N PRO A 107 9.92 -13.49 15.98
CA PRO A 107 10.49 -14.84 16.02
C PRO A 107 9.42 -15.92 16.21
N PHE A 108 8.19 -15.56 16.62
CA PHE A 108 7.12 -16.52 16.89
C PHE A 108 6.76 -17.36 15.66
N LEU A 109 6.60 -16.74 14.49
CA LEU A 109 6.27 -17.45 13.25
C LEU A 109 7.43 -18.34 12.78
N VAL A 110 8.67 -17.84 12.88
CA VAL A 110 9.87 -18.61 12.55
C VAL A 110 10.03 -19.81 13.49
N GLY A 111 9.85 -19.60 14.80
CA GLY A 111 9.92 -20.64 15.81
C GLY A 111 8.81 -21.68 15.67
N LEU A 112 7.58 -21.27 15.37
CA LEU A 112 6.46 -22.18 15.11
C LEU A 112 6.73 -23.06 13.87
N ASN A 113 7.23 -22.46 12.79
CA ASN A 113 7.61 -23.19 11.59
C ASN A 113 8.77 -24.16 11.88
N LEU A 114 9.78 -23.77 12.65
CA LEU A 114 10.90 -24.64 13.02
C LEU A 114 10.46 -25.80 13.94
N ALA A 115 9.56 -25.54 14.90
CA ALA A 115 9.02 -26.57 15.77
C ALA A 115 8.13 -27.55 15.00
N ALA A 116 7.29 -27.05 14.10
CA ALA A 116 6.43 -27.88 13.25
C ALA A 116 7.25 -28.73 12.26
N SER A 117 8.33 -28.18 11.69
CA SER A 117 9.22 -28.94 10.79
C SER A 117 9.99 -30.03 11.53
N LEU A 118 10.47 -29.76 12.74
CA LEU A 118 11.12 -30.76 13.58
C LEU A 118 10.14 -31.88 13.98
N ALA A 119 8.93 -31.52 14.42
CA ALA A 119 7.89 -32.49 14.79
C ALA A 119 7.52 -33.38 13.60
N MET A 120 7.37 -32.81 12.41
CA MET A 120 7.10 -33.57 11.19
C MET A 120 8.27 -34.48 10.81
N ALA A 121 9.51 -33.98 10.87
CA ALA A 121 10.71 -34.77 10.59
C ALA A 121 10.85 -35.97 11.53
N VAL A 122 10.57 -35.79 12.82
CA VAL A 122 10.56 -36.88 13.82
C VAL A 122 9.45 -37.87 13.51
N THR A 123 8.23 -37.40 13.20
CA THR A 123 7.09 -38.27 12.89
C THR A 123 7.36 -39.15 11.66
N ILE A 124 7.87 -38.56 10.57
CA ILE A 124 8.28 -39.29 9.37
C ILE A 124 9.40 -40.28 9.71
N SER A 125 10.39 -39.85 10.49
CA SER A 125 11.53 -40.69 10.86
C SER A 125 11.11 -41.92 11.68
N ILE A 126 10.15 -41.78 12.59
CA ILE A 126 9.62 -42.88 13.42
C ILE A 126 8.76 -43.83 12.58
N VAL A 127 7.81 -43.31 11.80
CA VAL A 127 6.85 -44.14 11.03
C VAL A 127 7.54 -44.95 9.94
N PHE A 128 8.57 -44.38 9.31
CA PHE A 128 9.27 -44.99 8.17
C PHE A 128 10.63 -45.58 8.55
N PHE A 129 10.90 -45.71 9.85
CA PHE A 129 12.13 -46.31 10.37
C PHE A 129 12.26 -47.75 9.86
N HIS A 130 13.45 -48.14 9.37
CA HIS A 130 13.72 -49.51 8.91
C HIS A 130 12.91 -50.01 7.70
N THR A 131 12.75 -49.17 6.68
CA THR A 131 12.15 -49.59 5.42
C THR A 131 13.09 -50.51 4.62
N GLY A 132 12.80 -51.82 4.57
CA GLY A 132 13.55 -52.81 3.76
C GLY A 132 13.45 -52.58 2.23
N THR A 133 14.18 -53.38 1.43
CA THR A 133 14.25 -53.24 -0.05
C THR A 133 13.14 -53.98 -0.82
N SER A 134 12.14 -54.52 -0.12
CA SER A 134 11.00 -55.22 -0.73
C SER A 134 10.06 -54.25 -1.48
N LYS A 135 9.10 -54.78 -2.26
CA LYS A 135 8.04 -54.01 -2.95
C LYS A 135 7.29 -53.07 -1.99
N GLY A 136 7.01 -53.51 -0.76
CA GLY A 136 6.42 -52.68 0.28
C GLY A 136 7.33 -51.54 0.74
N GLY A 137 8.65 -51.71 0.64
CA GLY A 137 9.62 -50.68 0.98
C GLY A 137 9.68 -49.55 -0.05
N VAL A 138 9.51 -49.85 -1.33
CA VAL A 138 9.37 -48.82 -2.39
C VAL A 138 8.12 -47.97 -2.14
N GLN A 139 7.00 -48.59 -1.79
CA GLN A 139 5.77 -47.87 -1.44
C GLN A 139 5.96 -46.98 -0.20
N ASN A 140 6.67 -47.46 0.82
CA ASN A 140 6.97 -46.66 2.01
C ASN A 140 7.80 -45.41 1.67
N ARG A 141 8.80 -45.52 0.78
CA ARG A 141 9.61 -44.37 0.31
C ARG A 141 8.78 -43.34 -0.46
N LEU A 142 7.85 -43.79 -1.31
CA LEU A 142 6.91 -42.90 -1.99
C LEU A 142 6.00 -42.18 -0.98
N GLY A 143 5.56 -42.87 0.07
CA GLY A 143 4.82 -42.26 1.18
C GLY A 143 5.60 -41.14 1.88
N VAL A 144 6.88 -41.38 2.21
CA VAL A 144 7.75 -40.34 2.79
C VAL A 144 7.84 -39.11 1.89
N LEU A 145 8.12 -39.30 0.60
CA LEU A 145 8.23 -38.20 -0.36
C LEU A 145 6.91 -37.43 -0.49
N PHE A 146 5.77 -38.13 -0.52
CA PHE A 146 4.45 -37.52 -0.54
C PHE A 146 4.22 -36.64 0.70
N PHE A 147 4.48 -37.15 1.90
CA PHE A 147 4.30 -36.38 3.14
C PHE A 147 5.26 -35.20 3.25
N LEU A 148 6.51 -35.34 2.78
CA LEU A 148 7.46 -34.23 2.70
C LEU A 148 6.98 -33.11 1.77
N LEU A 149 6.50 -33.46 0.58
CA LEU A 149 5.97 -32.49 -0.39
C LEU A 149 4.71 -31.82 0.11
N LEU A 150 3.80 -32.59 0.72
CA LEU A 150 2.58 -32.07 1.34
C LEU A 150 2.94 -31.10 2.46
N PHE A 151 3.86 -31.46 3.36
CA PHE A 151 4.31 -30.58 4.43
C PHE A 151 4.92 -29.29 3.89
N LEU A 152 5.80 -29.38 2.88
CA LEU A 152 6.39 -28.20 2.24
C LEU A 152 5.33 -27.29 1.61
N SER A 153 4.28 -27.85 1.00
CA SER A 153 3.16 -27.06 0.46
C SER A 153 2.34 -26.38 1.56
N LEU A 154 2.08 -27.04 2.68
CA LEU A 154 1.35 -26.43 3.80
C LEU A 154 2.18 -25.33 4.49
N MET A 155 3.49 -25.53 4.57
CA MET A 155 4.42 -24.52 5.08
C MET A 155 4.49 -23.28 4.18
N SER A 156 4.41 -23.42 2.86
CA SER A 156 4.36 -22.25 1.99
C SER A 156 3.06 -21.46 2.09
N LEU A 157 1.95 -22.11 2.50
CA LEU A 157 0.70 -21.40 2.79
C LEU A 157 0.79 -20.54 4.07
N SER A 158 1.64 -20.90 5.04
CA SER A 158 1.77 -20.14 6.29
C SER A 158 2.41 -18.76 6.11
N SER A 159 3.09 -18.50 4.99
CA SER A 159 3.67 -17.19 4.67
C SER A 159 2.70 -16.20 4.02
N LEU A 160 1.52 -16.65 3.58
CA LEU A 160 0.48 -15.78 2.98
C LEU A 160 0.07 -14.58 3.85
N PRO A 161 -0.26 -14.74 5.14
CA PRO A 161 -0.68 -13.61 5.98
C PRO A 161 0.43 -12.56 6.16
N ILE A 162 1.70 -12.99 6.21
CA ILE A 162 2.86 -12.09 6.27
C ILE A 162 2.93 -11.25 5.00
N TRP A 163 2.80 -11.92 3.84
CA TRP A 163 2.81 -11.23 2.54
C TRP A 163 1.65 -10.24 2.38
N GLN A 164 0.46 -10.53 2.90
CA GLN A 164 -0.66 -9.59 2.86
C GLN A 164 -0.37 -8.29 3.60
N GLN A 165 0.27 -8.37 4.78
CA GLN A 165 0.65 -7.19 5.55
C GLN A 165 1.75 -6.40 4.84
N GLU A 166 2.80 -7.06 4.35
CA GLU A 166 3.91 -6.40 3.65
C GLU A 166 3.47 -5.76 2.33
N ARG A 167 2.53 -6.36 1.60
CA ARG A 167 1.99 -5.81 0.34
C ARG A 167 1.38 -4.43 0.53
N LEU A 168 0.67 -4.19 1.64
CA LEU A 168 0.07 -2.88 1.93
C LEU A 168 1.14 -1.81 2.17
N LEU A 169 2.18 -2.16 2.92
CA LEU A 169 3.32 -1.27 3.16
C LEU A 169 4.06 -0.98 1.84
N PHE A 170 4.36 -2.02 1.06
CA PHE A 170 5.03 -1.89 -0.23
C PHE A 170 4.28 -0.95 -1.18
N ARG A 171 2.95 -1.04 -1.24
CA ARG A 171 2.14 -0.15 -2.10
C ARG A 171 2.28 1.30 -1.68
N ARG A 172 2.16 1.60 -0.38
CA ARG A 172 2.32 2.96 0.16
C ARG A 172 3.73 3.52 -0.10
N GLU A 173 4.76 2.70 0.12
CA GLU A 173 6.15 3.11 -0.08
C GLU A 173 6.47 3.33 -1.57
N ARG A 174 5.84 2.54 -2.46
CA ARG A 174 5.92 2.73 -3.90
C ARG A 174 5.23 4.00 -4.37
N ASP A 175 4.04 4.31 -3.85
CA ASP A 175 3.32 5.55 -4.17
C ASP A 175 4.12 6.79 -3.71
N SER A 176 4.87 6.66 -2.60
CA SER A 176 5.78 7.71 -2.12
C SER A 176 7.14 7.77 -2.85
N SER A 177 7.39 6.91 -3.83
CA SER A 177 8.67 6.80 -4.55
C SER A 177 9.90 6.59 -3.65
N ALA A 178 9.74 5.86 -2.54
CA ALA A 178 10.82 5.64 -1.57
C ALA A 178 11.96 4.75 -2.11
N TYR A 179 11.62 3.72 -2.89
CA TYR A 179 12.58 2.79 -3.50
C TYR A 179 12.01 2.12 -4.76
N SER A 180 12.90 1.55 -5.57
CA SER A 180 12.54 0.86 -6.80
C SER A 180 11.98 -0.55 -6.56
N THR A 181 10.99 -0.95 -7.37
CA THR A 181 10.43 -2.32 -7.35
C THR A 181 11.48 -3.43 -7.46
N PRO A 182 12.46 -3.38 -8.38
CA PRO A 182 13.49 -4.43 -8.45
C PRO A 182 14.40 -4.46 -7.22
N ALA A 183 14.65 -3.34 -6.55
CA ALA A 183 15.46 -3.32 -5.33
C ALA A 183 14.75 -4.05 -4.18
N TYR A 184 13.43 -3.94 -4.09
CA TYR A 184 12.63 -4.68 -3.11
C TYR A 184 12.67 -6.19 -3.35
N PHE A 185 12.37 -6.63 -4.58
CA PHE A 185 12.38 -8.07 -4.88
C PHE A 185 13.77 -8.67 -4.76
N ALA A 186 14.82 -7.93 -5.17
CA ALA A 186 16.20 -8.36 -4.94
C ALA A 186 16.49 -8.49 -3.44
N ALA A 187 16.08 -7.53 -2.60
CA ALA A 187 16.27 -7.60 -1.15
C ALA A 187 15.57 -8.82 -0.53
N VAL A 188 14.30 -9.03 -0.90
CA VAL A 188 13.52 -10.17 -0.43
C VAL A 188 14.15 -11.48 -0.88
N TYR A 189 14.53 -11.62 -2.17
CA TYR A 189 15.13 -12.85 -2.66
C TYR A 189 16.47 -13.16 -1.97
N LEU A 190 17.34 -12.17 -1.83
CA LEU A 190 18.66 -12.34 -1.21
C LEU A 190 18.54 -12.72 0.27
N PHE A 191 17.61 -12.11 1.00
CA PHE A 191 17.46 -12.27 2.45
C PHE A 191 16.35 -13.24 2.87
N ASP A 192 15.54 -13.76 1.97
CA ASP A 192 14.65 -14.91 2.22
C ASP A 192 15.40 -16.23 1.99
N ILE A 193 16.35 -16.26 1.03
CA ILE A 193 17.16 -17.46 0.77
C ILE A 193 18.23 -17.67 1.84
N LEU A 194 18.92 -16.60 2.27
CA LEU A 194 20.08 -16.70 3.18
C LEU A 194 19.76 -17.23 4.61
N PRO A 195 18.67 -16.81 5.28
CA PRO A 195 18.39 -17.22 6.66
C PRO A 195 17.30 -18.30 6.80
N LEU A 196 16.48 -18.58 5.77
CA LEU A 196 15.34 -19.50 5.86
C LEU A 196 15.51 -20.79 5.06
N ARG A 197 16.49 -20.89 4.16
CA ARG A 197 16.66 -22.04 3.24
C ARG A 197 18.08 -22.59 3.13
N LEU A 198 19.02 -22.08 3.92
CA LEU A 198 20.38 -22.62 4.12
C LEU A 198 20.47 -23.29 5.48
#